data_AF-A0A8H2XX81-F1
#
_entry.id   AF-A0A8H2XX81-F1
#
_cell.length_a   1.000
_cell.length_b   1.000
_cell.length_c   1.000
_cell.angle_alpha   90.00
_cell.angle_beta   90.00
_cell.angle_gamma   90.00
#
_symmetry.space_group_name_H-M   'P 1'
#
loop_
_entity.id
_entity.type
_entity.pdbx_description
1 polymer ?
#
loop_
_entity_poly.entity_id
_entity_poly.type
_entity_poly.pdbx_seq_one_letter_code
_entity_poly.pdbx_strand_id
1 'polypeptide(L)' 'MATQAQRLRAIRLYKEAAPSFGARLPGSINSLNAPAGNAKLTDPAKIDQMLDLAEFIKKETLALYSLSKYRHLKRSYES' A
#
# COMPACT_ATOMS: atom_id res chain seq x y z
N MET A 1 3.59 -22.84 -6.64
CA MET A 1 2.36 -22.35 -7.30
C MET A 1 1.59 -21.51 -6.29
N ALA A 2 1.28 -20.25 -6.61
CA ALA A 2 0.55 -19.36 -5.71
C ALA A 2 -0.88 -19.87 -5.48
N THR A 3 -1.32 -19.90 -4.22
CA THR A 3 -2.66 -20.36 -3.84
C THR A 3 -3.73 -19.35 -4.27
N GLN A 4 -4.98 -19.79 -4.40
CA GLN A 4 -6.09 -18.91 -4.77
C GLN A 4 -6.28 -17.77 -3.75
N ALA A 5 -6.08 -18.05 -2.46
CA ALA A 5 -6.14 -17.06 -1.39
C ALA A 5 -5.09 -15.94 -1.56
N GLN A 6 -3.84 -16.32 -1.85
CA GLN A 6 -2.75 -15.37 -2.11
C GLN A 6 -3.05 -14.47 -3.31
N ARG A 7 -3.62 -15.04 -4.39
CA ARG A 7 -4.02 -14.26 -5.57
C ARG A 7 -5.10 -13.24 -5.25
N LEU A 8 -6.13 -13.63 -4.50
CA LEU A 8 -7.21 -12.72 -4.10
C LEU A 8 -6.69 -11.60 -3.20
N ARG A 9 -5.78 -11.91 -2.27
CA ARG A 9 -5.12 -10.91 -1.40
C ARG A 9 -4.30 -9.92 -2.21
N ALA A 10 -3.50 -10.41 -3.18
CA ALA A 10 -2.73 -9.56 -4.09
C ALA A 10 -3.63 -8.63 -4.92
N ILE A 11 -4.72 -9.16 -5.49
CA ILE A 11 -5.68 -8.36 -6.29
C ILE A 11 -6.35 -7.29 -5.42
N ARG A 12 -6.75 -7.62 -4.19
CA ARG A 12 -7.32 -6.66 -3.25
C ARG A 12 -6.32 -5.53 -2.99
N LEU A 13 -5.09 -5.88 -2.62
CA LEU A 13 -4.05 -4.92 -2.28
C LEU A 13 -3.71 -4.01 -3.48
N TYR A 14 -3.64 -4.57 -4.68
CA TYR A 14 -3.47 -3.81 -5.92
C TYR A 14 -4.61 -2.82 -6.16
N LYS A 15 -5.87 -3.25 -6.02
CA LYS A 15 -7.05 -2.38 -6.19
C LYS A 15 -7.12 -1.27 -5.13
N GLU A 16 -6.72 -1.56 -3.91
CA GLU A 16 -6.66 -0.58 -2.83
C GLU A 16 -5.52 0.43 -3.03
N ALA A 17 -4.41 0.01 -3.65
CA ALA A 17 -3.31 0.90 -4.01
C ALA A 17 -3.55 1.69 -5.31
N ALA A 18 -4.47 1.22 -6.17
CA ALA A 18 -4.83 1.83 -7.45
C ALA A 18 -5.33 3.30 -7.30
N PRO A 19 -5.36 4.10 -8.39
CA PRO A 19 -5.26 5.56 -8.40
C PRO A 19 -6.22 6.37 -7.52
N SER A 20 -7.37 5.83 -7.10
CA SER A 20 -8.30 6.52 -6.20
C SER A 20 -7.71 6.78 -4.80
N PHE A 21 -6.76 5.97 -4.36
CA PHE A 21 -5.96 6.18 -3.14
C PHE A 21 -4.64 6.91 -3.44
N GLY A 22 -4.00 6.57 -4.58
CA GLY A 22 -2.82 7.21 -5.15
C GLY A 22 -2.91 8.73 -5.30
N ALA A 23 -4.06 9.23 -5.76
CA ALA A 23 -4.27 10.66 -6.00
C ALA A 23 -4.40 11.49 -4.71
N ARG A 24 -4.75 10.86 -3.58
CA ARG A 24 -4.97 11.57 -2.30
C ARG A 24 -3.74 11.60 -1.40
N LEU A 25 -2.78 10.70 -1.65
CA LEU A 25 -1.54 10.56 -0.88
C LEU A 25 -0.39 11.25 -1.63
N PRO A 26 0.19 12.34 -1.10
CA PRO A 26 1.30 13.02 -1.76
C PRO A 26 2.56 12.15 -1.69
N GLY A 27 3.11 11.80 -2.86
CA GLY A 27 4.42 11.15 -2.98
C GLY A 27 4.43 9.63 -2.83
N SER A 28 5.12 9.01 -3.78
CA SER A 28 5.70 7.65 -3.77
C SER A 28 4.83 6.39 -3.73
N ILE A 29 3.52 6.36 -3.44
CA ILE A 29 2.77 5.08 -3.64
C ILE A 29 2.61 4.69 -5.11
N ASN A 30 2.88 5.60 -6.05
CA ASN A 30 3.12 5.21 -7.44
C ASN A 30 4.31 4.26 -7.62
N SER A 31 5.20 4.10 -6.62
CA SER A 31 6.25 3.07 -6.61
C SER A 31 5.75 1.67 -6.19
N LEU A 32 4.56 1.56 -5.57
CA LEU A 32 3.85 0.28 -5.46
C LEU A 32 3.35 -0.21 -6.84
N ASN A 33 3.35 0.66 -7.87
CA ASN A 33 3.29 0.23 -9.28
C ASN A 33 4.59 -0.45 -9.76
N ALA A 34 5.33 -1.10 -8.87
CA ALA A 34 6.33 -2.09 -9.23
C ALA A 34 5.80 -3.55 -9.14
N PRO A 35 4.60 -3.93 -9.65
CA PRO A 35 4.18 -5.32 -9.69
C PRO A 35 5.03 -6.15 -10.68
N ALA A 36 5.88 -5.52 -11.50
CA ALA A 36 6.68 -6.20 -12.51
C ALA A 36 7.83 -7.05 -11.94
N GLY A 37 8.46 -6.64 -10.83
CA GLY A 37 9.62 -7.34 -10.27
C GLY A 37 9.27 -8.68 -9.61
N ASN A 38 8.11 -8.74 -8.96
CA ASN A 38 7.68 -9.89 -8.16
C ASN A 38 6.67 -10.80 -8.88
N ALA A 39 6.28 -10.48 -10.11
CA ALA A 39 5.31 -11.27 -10.88
C ALA A 39 5.74 -12.73 -11.14
N LYS A 40 7.06 -12.99 -11.16
CA LYS A 40 7.64 -14.32 -11.41
C LYS A 40 7.89 -15.14 -10.13
N LEU A 41 7.53 -14.63 -8.96
CA LEU A 41 7.77 -15.30 -7.69
C LEU A 41 6.89 -16.56 -7.59
N THR A 42 7.51 -17.73 -7.50
CA THR A 42 6.81 -19.04 -7.52
C THR A 42 6.71 -19.68 -6.13
N ASP A 43 7.58 -19.24 -5.22
CA ASP A 43 7.72 -19.75 -3.85
C ASP A 43 6.62 -19.19 -2.93
N PRO A 44 5.73 -20.04 -2.38
CA PRO A 44 4.59 -19.59 -1.58
C PRO A 44 5.00 -18.81 -0.32
N ALA A 45 6.10 -19.18 0.35
CA ALA A 45 6.53 -18.52 1.58
C ALA A 45 6.97 -17.08 1.32
N LYS A 46 7.69 -16.85 0.21
CA LYS A 46 8.10 -15.50 -0.19
C LYS A 46 6.92 -14.65 -0.65
N ILE A 47 5.89 -15.27 -1.26
CA ILE A 47 4.67 -14.56 -1.64
C ILE A 47 3.98 -13.98 -0.39
N ASP A 48 3.84 -14.77 0.67
CA ASP A 48 3.21 -14.30 1.91
C ASP A 48 4.02 -13.18 2.56
N GLN A 49 5.36 -13.30 2.64
CA GLN A 49 6.23 -12.25 3.16
C GLN A 49 6.09 -10.93 2.39
N MET A 50 6.02 -11.00 1.05
CA MET A 50 5.84 -9.81 0.21
C MET A 50 4.45 -9.19 0.38
N LEU A 51 3.41 -10.02 0.54
CA LEU A 51 2.05 -9.54 0.80
C LEU A 51 1.96 -8.84 2.17
N ASP A 52 2.59 -9.41 3.19
CA ASP A 52 2.62 -8.83 4.54
C ASP A 52 3.39 -7.50 4.56
N LEU A 53 4.53 -7.43 3.86
CA LEU A 53 5.29 -6.19 3.69
C LEU A 53 4.45 -5.11 2.99
N ALA A 54 3.72 -5.48 1.93
CA ALA A 54 2.87 -4.55 1.22
C ALA A 54 1.72 -4.02 2.10
N GLU A 55 1.15 -4.87 2.96
CA GLU A 55 0.12 -4.48 3.93
C GLU A 55 0.66 -3.55 5.01
N PHE A 56 1.89 -3.78 5.48
CA PHE A 56 2.58 -2.91 6.42
C PHE A 56 2.81 -1.51 5.82
N ILE A 57 3.37 -1.43 4.61
CA ILE A 57 3.62 -0.16 3.91
C ILE A 57 2.30 0.62 3.73
N LYS A 58 1.21 -0.07 3.39
CA LYS A 58 -0.11 0.55 3.28
C LYS A 58 -0.55 1.18 4.62
N LYS A 59 -0.41 0.47 5.73
CA LYS A 59 -0.81 1.01 7.06
C LYS A 59 0.03 2.22 7.44
N GLU A 60 1.34 2.16 7.22
CA GLU A 60 2.25 3.25 7.55
C GLU A 60 1.97 4.51 6.73
N THR A 61 1.71 4.36 5.42
CA THR A 61 1.38 5.48 4.55
C THR A 61 0.06 6.15 4.94
N LEU A 62 -0.96 5.37 5.32
CA LEU A 62 -2.21 5.90 5.84
C LEU A 62 -2.02 6.66 7.17
N ALA A 63 -1.22 6.11 8.07
CA ALA A 63 -0.90 6.75 9.34
C ALA A 63 -0.19 8.10 9.11
N LEU A 64 0.83 8.12 8.25
CA LEU A 64 1.56 9.34 7.89
C LEU A 64 0.65 10.40 7.27
N TYR A 65 -0.25 9.99 6.39
CA TYR A 65 -1.24 10.89 5.79
C TYR A 65 -2.18 11.50 6.83
N SER A 66 -2.73 10.67 7.70
CA SER A 66 -3.63 11.10 8.77
C SER A 66 -2.94 12.11 9.70
N LEU A 67 -1.68 11.85 10.04
CA LEU A 67 -0.86 12.74 10.86
C LEU A 67 -0.58 14.07 10.15
N SER A 68 -0.26 14.03 8.85
CA SER A 68 -0.05 15.24 8.05
C SER A 68 -1.31 16.12 8.02
N LYS A 69 -2.49 15.51 7.79
CA LYS A 69 -3.78 16.21 7.82
C LYS A 69 -4.10 16.78 9.20
N TYR A 70 -3.86 16.01 10.26
CA TYR A 70 -4.03 16.48 11.63
C TYR A 70 -3.12 17.67 11.95
N ARG A 71 -1.84 17.61 11.57
CA ARG A 71 -0.88 18.71 11.76
C ARG A 71 -1.30 19.98 11.01
N HIS A 72 -1.82 19.83 9.79
CA HIS A 72 -2.36 20.96 9.03
C HIS A 72 -3.57 21.57 9.74
N LEU A 73 -4.54 20.74 10.15
CA LEU A 73 -5.73 21.21 10.86
C LEU A 73 -5.36 21.93 12.16
N LYS A 74 -4.47 21.34 12.96
CA LYS A 74 -3.98 21.94 14.20
C LYS A 74 -3.41 23.34 13.95
N ARG A 75 -2.51 23.49 12.96
CA ARG A 75 -1.95 24.81 12.60
C ARG A 75 -2.99 25.83 12.15
N SER A 76 -4.04 25.41 11.45
CA SER A 76 -5.05 26.32 10.90
C SER A 76 -6.07 26.81 11.91
N TYR A 77 -6.37 26.01 12.95
CA TYR A 77 -7.44 26.31 13.92
C TYR A 77 -6.93 26.69 15.31
N GLU A 78 -5.65 26.49 15.60
CA GLU A 78 -5.04 26.79 16.90
C GLU A 78 -4.39 28.21 16.94
N SER A 79 -4.90 29.13 16.11
CA SER A 79 -4.59 30.58 16.13
C SER A 79 -5.47 31.34 17.11
#